data_AF-T0YF97-F1
#
_entry.id   AF-T0YF97-F1
#
_cell.length_a   1.000
_cell.length_b   1.000
_cell.length_c   1.000
_cell.angle_alpha   90.00
_cell.angle_beta   90.00
_cell.angle_gamma   90.00
#
_symmetry.space_group_name_H-M   'P 1'
#
loop_
_entity.id
_entity.type
_entity.pdbx_description
1 polymer ?
#
loop_
_entity_poly.entity_id
_entity_poly.type
_entity_poly.pdbx_seq_one_letter_code
_entity_poly.pdbx_strand_id
1 'polypeptide(L)'
;AVAIAARAITAGEAHMMIAGGIESMTRAPYVLGKANTAFERGARLEDTTLGWRFVNPIIRSRFGIDSMAETAENLVAERGISRADQDAFALRSQQRYARAHACGFYEREVVPVIVTRPKQPPQQFSQDEHPRPQTTLEALARLKGVVRPEGSVTAGNSSGINDGAAAVLLASEATVRRFSLTPRARVIGSAVAGVPPRIMGIGPVPATRKLLR
;
A
#
# COMPACT_ATOMS: atom_id res chain seq x y z
N ALA A 1 -5.95 2.46 -10.99
CA ALA A 1 -5.45 2.96 -12.29
C ALA A 1 -5.42 1.88 -13.37
N VAL A 2 -4.60 0.82 -13.25
CA VAL A 2 -4.38 -0.20 -14.30
C VAL A 2 -5.69 -0.82 -14.84
N ALA A 3 -6.60 -1.23 -13.95
CA ALA A 3 -7.89 -1.80 -14.36
C ALA A 3 -8.76 -0.83 -15.18
N ILE A 4 -8.73 0.48 -14.87
CA ILE A 4 -9.48 1.50 -15.60
C ILE A 4 -8.87 1.68 -17.00
N ALA A 5 -7.54 1.80 -17.08
CA ALA A 5 -6.85 1.92 -18.36
C ALA A 5 -7.08 0.69 -19.27
N ALA A 6 -7.02 -0.51 -18.70
CA ALA A 6 -7.31 -1.73 -19.44
C ALA A 6 -8.74 -1.77 -19.97
N ARG A 7 -9.73 -1.32 -19.18
CA ARG A 7 -11.14 -1.25 -19.61
C ARG A 7 -11.36 -0.23 -20.71
N ALA A 8 -10.80 0.97 -20.60
CA ALA A 8 -10.90 1.99 -21.64
C ALA A 8 -10.30 1.51 -22.98
N ILE A 9 -9.14 0.82 -22.92
CA ILE A 9 -8.53 0.23 -24.11
C ILE A 9 -9.39 -0.90 -24.69
N THR A 10 -9.93 -1.76 -23.83
CA THR A 10 -10.81 -2.87 -24.25
C THR A 10 -12.11 -2.37 -24.87
N ALA A 11 -12.66 -1.27 -24.35
CA ALA A 11 -13.87 -0.62 -24.89
C ALA A 11 -13.62 0.14 -26.21
N GLY A 12 -12.36 0.26 -26.66
CA GLY A 12 -12.00 1.00 -27.87
C GLY A 12 -11.97 2.52 -27.69
N GLU A 13 -12.12 3.03 -26.47
CA GLU A 13 -12.12 4.47 -26.16
C GLU A 13 -10.69 5.03 -26.06
N ALA A 14 -9.71 4.17 -25.82
CA ALA A 14 -8.31 4.50 -25.81
C ALA A 14 -7.48 3.42 -26.53
N HIS A 15 -6.28 3.78 -26.97
CA HIS A 15 -5.39 2.85 -27.66
C HIS A 15 -4.02 2.71 -26.98
N MET A 16 -3.63 3.69 -26.16
CA MET A 16 -2.43 3.69 -25.33
C MET A 16 -2.70 4.52 -24.07
N MET A 17 -2.30 4.03 -22.91
CA MET A 17 -2.47 4.74 -21.63
C MET A 17 -1.32 4.43 -20.67
N ILE A 18 -0.87 5.44 -19.92
CA ILE A 18 -0.02 5.22 -18.74
C ILE A 18 -0.94 5.10 -17.53
N ALA A 19 -0.72 4.05 -16.73
CA ALA A 19 -1.43 3.84 -15.48
C ALA A 19 -0.43 3.68 -14.34
N GLY A 20 -0.63 4.40 -13.25
CA GLY A 20 0.28 4.36 -12.11
C GLY A 20 -0.39 4.77 -10.80
N GLY A 21 0.45 4.96 -9.80
CA GLY A 21 0.10 5.49 -8.49
C GLY A 21 1.32 6.14 -7.86
N ILE A 22 1.07 7.11 -6.99
CA ILE A 22 2.08 7.78 -6.19
C ILE A 22 1.50 8.05 -4.80
N GLU A 23 2.33 7.92 -3.78
CA GLU A 23 2.02 8.35 -2.43
C GLU A 23 3.27 8.98 -1.83
N SER A 24 3.10 10.09 -1.11
CA SER A 24 4.15 10.67 -0.27
C SER A 24 3.61 10.89 1.13
N MET A 25 3.65 9.84 1.94
CA MET A 25 3.14 9.86 3.30
C MET A 25 3.99 10.76 4.20
N THR A 26 5.31 10.86 3.97
CA THR A 26 6.20 11.77 4.73
C THR A 26 5.78 13.24 4.59
N ARG A 27 5.15 13.60 3.46
CA ARG A 27 4.75 14.97 3.13
C ARG A 27 3.24 15.19 3.24
N ALA A 28 2.52 14.24 3.82
CA ALA A 28 1.09 14.36 4.04
C ALA A 28 0.81 15.57 4.94
N PRO A 29 -0.06 16.52 4.53
CA PRO A 29 -0.30 17.72 5.30
C PRO A 29 -1.21 17.45 6.51
N TYR A 30 -1.30 18.44 7.41
CA TYR A 30 -2.44 18.54 8.32
C TYR A 30 -3.63 19.17 7.60
N VAL A 31 -4.83 18.82 8.03
CA VAL A 31 -6.08 19.41 7.55
C VAL A 31 -6.86 20.05 8.69
N LEU A 32 -7.52 21.17 8.40
CA LEU A 32 -8.34 21.94 9.34
C LEU A 32 -9.75 22.10 8.78
N GLY A 33 -10.75 21.69 9.57
CA GLY A 33 -12.15 21.97 9.24
C GLY A 33 -12.45 23.47 9.29
N LYS A 34 -13.33 23.95 8.42
CA LYS A 34 -13.81 25.34 8.50
C LYS A 34 -14.62 25.55 9.78
N ALA A 35 -14.59 26.77 10.30
CA ALA A 35 -15.54 27.18 11.33
C ALA A 35 -16.97 27.11 10.78
N ASN A 36 -17.89 26.55 11.56
CA ASN A 36 -19.31 26.47 11.25
C ASN A 36 -20.06 27.74 11.70
N THR A 37 -19.51 28.48 12.67
CA THR A 37 -20.07 29.74 13.16
C THR A 37 -18.98 30.82 13.35
N ALA A 38 -19.37 32.09 13.33
CA ALA A 38 -18.45 33.19 13.65
C ALA A 38 -17.90 33.04 15.08
N PHE A 39 -16.61 33.37 15.26
CA PHE A 39 -15.91 33.30 16.55
C PHE A 39 -15.88 31.91 17.22
N GLU A 40 -16.03 30.83 16.46
CA GLU A 40 -15.93 29.45 16.95
C GLU A 40 -14.52 29.14 17.51
N ARG A 41 -14.45 28.44 18.65
CA ARG A 41 -13.19 28.15 19.38
C ARG A 41 -12.76 26.67 19.32
N GLY A 42 -13.32 25.90 18.38
CA GLY A 42 -13.16 24.45 18.27
C GLY A 42 -12.21 23.96 17.17
N ALA A 43 -11.34 24.82 16.64
CA ALA A 43 -10.42 24.47 15.54
C ALA A 43 -9.55 23.26 15.90
N ARG A 44 -9.59 22.22 15.06
CA ARG A 44 -8.81 20.99 15.23
C ARG A 44 -8.04 20.67 13.96
N LEU A 45 -6.73 20.48 14.12
CA LEU A 45 -5.86 19.94 13.07
C LEU A 45 -5.90 18.41 13.14
N GLU A 46 -6.02 17.77 11.99
CA GLU A 46 -5.97 16.31 11.84
C GLU A 46 -4.87 15.93 10.85
N ASP A 47 -4.05 14.95 11.21
CA ASP A 47 -2.97 14.44 10.36
C ASP A 47 -3.55 13.60 9.20
N THR A 48 -3.01 13.76 7.99
CA THR A 48 -3.42 12.98 6.82
C THR A 48 -2.49 11.83 6.46
N THR A 49 -1.36 11.69 7.16
CA THR A 49 -0.35 10.63 6.94
C THR A 49 -0.99 9.26 6.85
N LEU A 50 -1.86 8.89 7.80
CA LEU A 50 -2.60 7.64 7.75
C LEU A 50 -3.84 7.69 8.66
N GLY A 51 -4.87 6.93 8.30
CA GLY A 51 -5.97 6.61 9.21
C GLY A 51 -7.14 7.58 9.19
N TRP A 52 -8.03 7.38 10.17
CA TRP A 52 -9.30 8.08 10.30
C TRP A 52 -9.12 9.55 10.67
N ARG A 53 -9.76 10.43 9.91
CA ARG A 53 -9.91 11.86 10.18
C ARG A 53 -11.28 12.35 9.75
N PHE A 54 -11.76 13.46 10.29
CA PHE A 54 -13.12 13.98 10.08
C PHE A 54 -14.19 12.88 10.20
N VAL A 55 -14.08 12.08 11.27
CA VAL A 55 -14.89 10.88 11.44
C VAL A 55 -16.38 11.23 11.46
N ASN A 56 -17.12 10.62 10.53
CA ASN A 56 -18.57 10.72 10.50
C ASN A 56 -19.17 9.88 11.65
N PRO A 57 -20.00 10.46 12.54
CA PRO A 57 -20.63 9.74 13.65
C PRO A 57 -21.49 8.54 13.21
N ILE A 58 -22.14 8.62 12.05
CA ILE A 58 -22.96 7.54 11.48
C ILE A 58 -22.07 6.37 11.04
N ILE A 59 -20.90 6.66 10.47
CA ILE A 59 -19.96 5.61 10.07
C ILE A 59 -19.42 4.91 11.33
N ARG A 60 -19.02 5.69 12.35
CA ARG A 60 -18.56 5.13 13.63
C ARG A 60 -19.61 4.23 14.26
N SER A 61 -20.86 4.67 14.34
CA SER A 61 -21.92 3.91 15.01
C SER A 61 -22.33 2.65 14.25
N ARG A 62 -22.33 2.68 12.91
CA ARG A 62 -22.78 1.55 12.09
C ARG A 62 -21.68 0.53 11.78
N PHE A 63 -20.44 0.98 11.61
CA PHE A 63 -19.37 0.15 11.06
C PHE A 63 -18.08 0.15 11.89
N GLY A 64 -17.99 0.99 12.92
CA GLY A 64 -16.76 1.22 13.68
C GLY A 64 -15.77 2.14 12.95
N ILE A 65 -14.64 2.40 13.60
CA ILE A 65 -13.50 3.16 13.07
C ILE A 65 -12.19 2.51 13.44
N ASP A 66 -12.17 1.17 13.42
CA ASP A 66 -10.96 0.39 13.68
C ASP A 66 -9.82 0.91 12.78
N SER A 67 -8.68 1.20 13.40
CA SER A 67 -7.43 1.45 12.69
C SER A 67 -7.03 0.20 11.89
N MET A 68 -6.13 0.38 10.92
CA MET A 68 -5.67 -0.75 10.10
C MET A 68 -5.04 -1.87 10.97
N ALA A 69 -4.33 -1.52 12.03
CA ALA A 69 -3.77 -2.48 12.98
C ALA A 69 -4.85 -3.22 13.78
N GLU A 70 -5.92 -2.52 14.21
CA GLU A 70 -7.06 -3.16 14.87
C GLU A 70 -7.80 -4.13 13.93
N THR A 71 -7.96 -3.78 12.65
CA THR A 71 -8.57 -4.71 11.68
C THR A 71 -7.74 -5.98 11.45
N ALA A 72 -6.41 -5.88 11.57
CA ALA A 72 -5.52 -7.02 11.49
C ALA A 72 -5.64 -7.91 12.73
N GLU A 73 -5.69 -7.31 13.93
CA GLU A 73 -5.97 -8.02 15.19
C GLU A 73 -7.34 -8.74 15.16
N ASN A 74 -8.36 -8.10 14.61
CA ASN A 74 -9.68 -8.71 14.44
C ASN A 74 -9.61 -9.96 13.54
N LEU A 75 -8.83 -9.91 12.46
CA LEU A 75 -8.62 -11.05 11.56
C LEU A 75 -7.81 -12.16 12.21
N VAL A 76 -6.77 -11.82 12.96
CA VAL A 76 -5.98 -12.77 13.76
C VAL A 76 -6.91 -13.55 14.67
N ALA A 77 -7.77 -12.86 15.42
CA ALA A 77 -8.71 -13.49 16.33
C ALA A 77 -9.75 -14.36 15.60
N GLU A 78 -10.33 -13.87 14.50
CA GLU A 78 -11.37 -14.58 13.74
C GLU A 78 -10.83 -15.82 13.00
N ARG A 79 -9.55 -15.80 12.58
CA ARG A 79 -8.95 -16.84 11.75
C ARG A 79 -7.93 -17.70 12.50
N GLY A 80 -7.66 -17.41 13.77
CA GLY A 80 -6.70 -18.15 14.58
C GLY A 80 -5.26 -18.07 14.05
N ILE A 81 -4.85 -16.91 13.53
CA ILE A 81 -3.51 -16.74 12.94
C ILE A 81 -2.50 -16.51 14.07
N SER A 82 -1.63 -17.49 14.30
CA SER A 82 -0.69 -17.42 15.42
C SER A 82 0.34 -16.28 15.25
N ARG A 83 0.83 -15.72 16.36
CA ARG A 83 1.95 -14.77 16.36
C ARG A 83 3.20 -15.35 15.70
N ALA A 84 3.48 -16.64 15.93
CA ALA A 84 4.62 -17.34 15.34
C ALA A 84 4.53 -17.36 13.80
N ASP A 85 3.35 -17.60 13.24
CA ASP A 85 3.15 -17.60 11.79
C ASP A 85 3.28 -16.20 11.18
N GLN A 86 2.79 -15.17 11.89
CA GLN A 86 2.94 -13.76 11.48
C GLN A 86 4.42 -13.38 11.39
N ASP A 87 5.19 -13.65 12.45
CA ASP A 87 6.62 -13.32 12.49
C ASP A 87 7.43 -14.16 11.49
N ALA A 88 7.10 -15.45 11.33
CA ALA A 88 7.73 -16.29 10.33
C ALA A 88 7.43 -15.80 8.90
N PHE A 89 6.22 -15.30 8.64
CA PHE A 89 5.89 -14.67 7.37
C PHE A 89 6.70 -13.39 7.13
N ALA A 90 6.79 -12.52 8.13
CA ALA A 90 7.59 -11.29 8.06
C ALA A 90 9.07 -11.58 7.79
N LEU A 91 9.65 -12.56 8.50
CA LEU A 91 11.04 -12.99 8.30
C LEU A 91 11.26 -13.48 6.86
N ARG A 92 10.39 -14.35 6.35
CA ARG A 92 10.47 -14.82 4.96
C ARG A 92 10.38 -13.67 3.96
N SER A 93 9.57 -12.64 4.24
CA SER A 93 9.50 -11.44 3.41
C SER A 93 10.85 -10.71 3.35
N GLN A 94 11.48 -10.47 4.49
CA GLN A 94 12.80 -9.81 4.58
C GLN A 94 13.89 -10.63 3.87
N GLN A 95 13.92 -11.94 4.08
CA GLN A 95 14.88 -12.85 3.43
C GLN A 95 14.71 -12.89 1.91
N ARG A 96 13.46 -12.89 1.42
CA ARG A 96 13.18 -12.88 -0.02
C ARG A 96 13.62 -11.57 -0.66
N TYR A 97 13.35 -10.43 -0.02
CA TYR A 97 13.85 -9.14 -0.48
C TYR A 97 15.39 -9.16 -0.52
N ALA A 98 16.06 -9.55 0.56
CA ALA A 98 17.52 -9.56 0.63
C ALA A 98 18.14 -10.42 -0.49
N ARG A 99 17.56 -11.59 -0.77
CA ARG A 99 18.00 -12.44 -1.88
C ARG A 99 17.77 -11.80 -3.25
N ALA A 100 16.61 -11.19 -3.47
CA ALA A 100 16.27 -10.54 -4.74
C ALA A 100 17.14 -9.30 -4.99
N HIS A 101 17.40 -8.52 -3.95
CA HIS A 101 18.32 -7.38 -4.00
C HIS A 101 19.75 -7.83 -4.31
N ALA A 102 20.25 -8.85 -3.61
CA ALA A 102 21.61 -9.38 -3.83
C ALA A 102 21.83 -9.94 -5.25
N CYS A 103 20.78 -10.39 -5.93
CA CYS A 103 20.87 -10.87 -7.32
C CYS A 103 20.48 -9.80 -8.37
N GLY A 104 20.36 -8.53 -7.99
CA GLY A 104 20.07 -7.41 -8.90
C GLY A 104 18.65 -7.43 -9.49
N PHE A 105 17.70 -8.14 -8.87
CA PHE A 105 16.33 -8.28 -9.42
C PHE A 105 15.65 -6.92 -9.64
N TYR A 106 15.76 -6.02 -8.65
CA TYR A 106 15.08 -4.73 -8.64
C TYR A 106 15.75 -3.67 -9.54
N GLU A 107 16.98 -3.90 -10.02
CA GLU A 107 17.67 -2.97 -10.94
C GLU A 107 16.89 -2.77 -12.25
N ARG A 108 16.02 -3.73 -12.61
CA ARG A 108 15.16 -3.66 -13.80
C ARG A 108 13.86 -2.89 -13.58
N GLU A 109 13.52 -2.60 -12.33
CA GLU A 109 12.23 -2.00 -11.95
C GLU A 109 12.41 -0.61 -11.33
N VAL A 110 13.56 -0.33 -10.70
CA VAL A 110 13.84 0.94 -10.02
C VAL A 110 14.48 1.93 -10.98
N VAL A 111 13.81 3.07 -11.19
CA VAL A 111 14.39 4.25 -11.82
C VAL A 111 14.94 5.15 -10.70
N PRO A 112 16.24 5.53 -10.72
CA PRO A 112 16.81 6.36 -9.66
C PRO A 112 16.16 7.74 -9.54
N VAL A 113 15.91 8.18 -8.30
CA VAL A 113 15.45 9.53 -7.98
C VAL A 113 16.65 10.38 -7.57
N ILE A 114 16.86 11.51 -8.25
CA ILE A 114 17.94 12.45 -7.96
C ILE A 114 17.37 13.64 -7.18
N VAL A 115 17.85 13.84 -5.95
CA VAL A 115 17.47 14.94 -5.08
C VAL A 115 18.60 15.96 -5.03
N THR A 116 18.31 17.19 -5.41
CA THR A 116 19.26 18.31 -5.33
C THR A 116 18.94 19.19 -4.13
N ARG A 117 19.98 19.65 -3.42
CA ARG A 117 19.86 20.60 -2.30
C ARG A 117 20.81 21.77 -2.54
N PRO A 118 20.45 23.02 -2.15
CA PRO A 118 21.34 24.16 -2.31
C PRO A 118 22.71 23.91 -1.69
N LYS A 119 23.78 24.22 -2.45
CA LYS A 119 25.19 24.05 -2.03
C LYS A 119 25.59 22.61 -1.66
N GLN A 120 24.87 21.59 -2.13
CA GLN A 120 25.22 20.19 -1.92
C GLN A 120 25.23 19.43 -3.26
N PRO A 121 26.08 18.39 -3.40
CA PRO A 121 26.04 17.53 -4.57
C PRO A 121 24.67 16.82 -4.67
N PRO A 122 24.18 16.50 -5.89
CA PRO A 122 22.97 15.70 -6.07
C PRO A 122 23.08 14.34 -5.36
N GLN A 123 22.05 13.98 -4.60
CA GLN A 123 21.96 12.68 -3.95
C GLN A 123 21.04 11.77 -4.77
N GLN A 124 21.54 10.59 -5.13
CA GLN A 124 20.77 9.60 -5.87
C GLN A 124 20.20 8.53 -4.95
N PHE A 125 18.90 8.25 -5.10
CA PHE A 125 18.18 7.18 -4.43
C PHE A 125 17.82 6.13 -5.48
N SER A 126 18.38 4.93 -5.36
CA SER A 126 18.23 3.84 -6.36
C SER A 126 17.93 2.48 -5.72
N GLN A 127 17.65 2.46 -4.41
CA GLN A 127 17.40 1.24 -3.66
C GLN A 127 16.26 1.48 -2.66
N ASP A 128 15.46 0.45 -2.39
CA ASP A 128 14.44 0.51 -1.36
C ASP A 128 15.09 0.58 0.03
N GLU A 129 14.66 1.55 0.84
CA GLU A 129 15.25 1.83 2.16
C GLU A 129 14.53 1.13 3.34
N HIS A 130 13.29 0.68 3.12
CA HIS A 130 12.46 0.09 4.17
C HIS A 130 12.85 -1.34 4.62
N PRO A 131 13.35 -2.21 3.71
CA PRO A 131 13.72 -3.56 4.08
C PRO A 131 14.80 -3.62 5.16
N ARG A 132 14.73 -4.66 5.98
CA ARG A 132 15.60 -4.91 7.15
C ARG A 132 16.22 -6.30 7.00
N PRO A 133 17.24 -6.49 6.14
CA PRO A 133 17.84 -7.79 5.86
C PRO A 133 18.37 -8.52 7.10
N GLN A 134 18.76 -7.78 8.13
CA GLN A 134 19.24 -8.27 9.42
C GLN A 134 18.14 -8.81 10.35
N THR A 135 16.88 -8.83 9.92
CA THR A 135 15.75 -9.32 10.73
C THR A 135 15.96 -10.77 11.15
N THR A 136 15.78 -11.05 12.45
CA THR A 136 15.78 -12.41 13.00
C THR A 136 14.45 -12.73 13.68
N LEU A 137 14.15 -14.01 13.86
CA LEU A 137 12.92 -14.44 14.52
C LEU A 137 12.90 -14.00 15.99
N GLU A 138 14.06 -14.06 16.66
CA GLU A 138 14.22 -13.64 18.06
C GLU A 138 13.97 -12.14 18.21
N ALA A 139 14.44 -11.32 17.26
CA ALA A 139 14.17 -9.89 17.25
C ALA A 139 12.69 -9.60 17.05
N LEU A 140 12.03 -10.30 16.13
CA LEU A 140 10.58 -10.16 15.89
C LEU A 140 9.76 -10.56 17.12
N ALA A 141 10.08 -11.69 17.75
CA ALA A 141 9.36 -12.21 18.91
C ALA A 141 9.39 -11.26 20.12
N ARG A 142 10.43 -10.41 20.24
CA ARG A 142 10.56 -9.42 21.32
C ARG A 142 9.68 -8.18 21.13
N LEU A 143 9.11 -7.97 19.94
CA LEU A 143 8.30 -6.80 19.66
C LEU A 143 6.93 -6.90 20.35
N LYS A 144 6.51 -5.78 20.94
CA LYS A 144 5.18 -5.60 21.52
C LYS A 144 4.13 -5.33 20.43
N GLY A 145 2.89 -5.71 20.70
CA GLY A 145 1.77 -5.39 19.81
C GLY A 145 1.55 -3.87 19.65
N VAL A 146 1.12 -3.44 18.47
CA VAL A 146 0.90 -2.02 18.14
C VAL A 146 -0.38 -1.47 18.76
N VAL A 147 -1.44 -2.28 18.79
CA VAL A 147 -2.75 -1.87 19.34
C VAL A 147 -2.75 -1.97 20.86
N ARG A 148 -2.25 -3.09 21.37
CA ARG A 148 -2.12 -3.41 22.79
C ARG A 148 -0.87 -4.27 23.00
N PRO A 149 -0.15 -4.17 24.14
CA PRO A 149 1.13 -4.84 24.32
C PRO A 149 1.11 -6.36 24.09
N GLU A 150 0.02 -7.02 24.46
CA GLU A 150 -0.26 -8.45 24.30
C GLU A 150 -0.80 -8.83 22.92
N GLY A 151 -0.99 -7.85 22.03
CA GLY A 151 -1.36 -8.06 20.64
C GLY A 151 -0.29 -8.81 19.85
N SER A 152 -0.73 -9.43 18.76
CA SER A 152 0.15 -10.21 17.88
C SER A 152 0.66 -9.39 16.68
N VAL A 153 -0.06 -8.35 16.28
CA VAL A 153 0.34 -7.43 15.21
C VAL A 153 1.37 -6.45 15.77
N THR A 154 2.59 -6.50 15.26
CA THR A 154 3.73 -5.70 15.68
C THR A 154 4.29 -4.89 14.51
N ALA A 155 5.08 -3.86 14.79
CA ALA A 155 5.80 -3.12 13.76
C ALA A 155 6.77 -4.00 12.92
N GLY A 156 7.15 -5.19 13.41
CA GLY A 156 8.01 -6.12 12.69
C GLY A 156 7.27 -6.99 11.69
N ASN A 157 5.98 -7.26 11.92
CA ASN A 157 5.13 -8.10 11.08
C ASN A 157 4.04 -7.33 10.33
N SER A 158 4.07 -6.00 10.38
CA SER A 158 3.29 -5.09 9.54
C SER A 158 4.19 -4.27 8.61
N SER A 159 3.61 -3.68 7.56
CA SER A 159 4.32 -2.68 6.74
C SER A 159 4.46 -1.35 7.48
N GLY A 160 5.41 -0.52 7.01
CA GLY A 160 5.58 0.85 7.50
C GLY A 160 4.77 1.89 6.71
N ILE A 161 5.16 3.14 6.94
CA ILE A 161 4.74 4.34 6.20
C ILE A 161 5.88 4.65 5.23
N ASN A 162 5.56 4.84 3.95
CA ASN A 162 6.56 4.91 2.88
C ASN A 162 6.18 5.94 1.82
N ASP A 163 7.17 6.40 1.06
CA ASP A 163 7.01 7.25 -0.12
C ASP A 163 7.38 6.45 -1.37
N GLY A 164 6.66 6.65 -2.47
CA GLY A 164 7.00 5.99 -3.73
C GLY A 164 6.02 6.26 -4.86
N ALA A 165 6.47 5.98 -6.09
CA ALA A 165 5.67 6.05 -7.30
C ALA A 165 5.95 4.86 -8.21
N ALA A 166 4.93 4.38 -8.92
CA ALA A 166 5.08 3.36 -9.95
C ALA A 166 4.12 3.63 -11.11
N ALA A 167 4.55 3.32 -12.34
CA ALA A 167 3.72 3.44 -13.52
C ALA A 167 4.00 2.32 -14.52
N VAL A 168 2.98 1.97 -15.30
CA VAL A 168 3.05 1.00 -16.40
C VAL A 168 2.40 1.58 -17.65
N LEU A 169 2.95 1.25 -18.82
CA LEU A 169 2.35 1.56 -20.11
C LEU A 169 1.45 0.41 -20.56
N LEU A 170 0.20 0.71 -20.90
CA LEU A 170 -0.74 -0.21 -21.53
C LEU A 170 -1.02 0.26 -22.95
N ALA A 171 -1.12 -0.68 -23.88
CA ALA A 171 -1.43 -0.40 -25.28
C ALA A 171 -2.32 -1.49 -25.87
N SER A 172 -3.18 -1.11 -26.81
CA SER A 172 -3.93 -2.05 -27.64
C SER A 172 -2.98 -2.83 -28.56
N GLU A 173 -3.41 -3.99 -29.05
CA GLU A 173 -2.58 -4.79 -29.97
C GLU A 173 -2.23 -4.00 -31.25
N ALA A 174 -3.20 -3.27 -31.82
CA ALA A 174 -2.96 -2.43 -32.99
C ALA A 174 -1.90 -1.35 -32.73
N THR A 175 -1.93 -0.75 -31.54
CA THR A 175 -0.93 0.23 -31.10
C THR A 175 0.44 -0.39 -30.88
N VAL A 176 0.51 -1.57 -30.26
CA VAL A 176 1.75 -2.31 -30.09
C VAL A 176 2.42 -2.56 -31.44
N ARG A 177 1.66 -2.98 -32.46
CA ARG A 177 2.16 -3.15 -33.84
C ARG A 177 2.59 -1.83 -34.48
N ARG A 178 1.74 -0.78 -34.38
CA ARG A 178 2.01 0.54 -34.97
C ARG A 178 3.32 1.17 -34.50
N PHE A 179 3.65 1.01 -33.21
CA PHE A 179 4.83 1.61 -32.60
C PHE A 179 5.95 0.58 -32.33
N SER A 180 5.83 -0.64 -32.85
CA SER A 180 6.82 -1.71 -32.66
C SER A 180 7.21 -1.93 -31.19
N LEU A 181 6.22 -1.90 -30.29
CA LEU A 181 6.43 -2.10 -28.86
C LEU A 181 6.61 -3.60 -28.52
N THR A 182 7.32 -3.89 -27.43
CA THR A 182 7.47 -5.26 -26.90
C THR A 182 6.39 -5.54 -25.85
N PRO A 183 5.36 -6.36 -26.15
CA PRO A 183 4.36 -6.72 -25.15
C PRO A 183 4.99 -7.65 -24.09
N ARG A 184 4.84 -7.30 -22.80
CA ARG A 184 5.39 -8.10 -21.68
C ARG A 184 4.35 -9.00 -21.00
N ALA A 185 3.09 -8.58 -21.03
CA ALA A 185 1.98 -9.30 -20.43
C ALA A 185 0.66 -8.82 -21.05
N ARG A 186 -0.41 -9.60 -20.85
CA ARG A 186 -1.78 -9.25 -21.22
C ARG A 186 -2.63 -9.13 -19.97
N VAL A 187 -3.43 -8.07 -19.86
CA VAL A 187 -4.43 -7.94 -18.80
C VAL A 187 -5.59 -8.90 -19.12
N ILE A 188 -5.77 -9.92 -18.29
CA ILE A 188 -6.85 -10.92 -18.47
C ILE A 188 -8.18 -10.47 -17.86
N GLY A 189 -8.14 -9.61 -16.84
CA GLY A 189 -9.35 -9.14 -16.14
C GLY A 189 -9.03 -8.40 -14.86
N SER A 190 -10.07 -7.84 -14.24
CA SER A 190 -10.01 -7.22 -12.91
C SER A 190 -11.38 -7.33 -12.23
N ALA A 191 -11.39 -7.60 -10.92
CA ALA A 191 -12.62 -7.68 -10.13
C ALA A 191 -12.51 -6.86 -8.86
N VAL A 192 -13.65 -6.35 -8.38
CA VAL A 192 -13.79 -5.61 -7.13
C VAL A 192 -14.88 -6.27 -6.29
N ALA A 193 -14.63 -6.40 -4.99
CA ALA A 193 -15.56 -6.94 -3.99
C ALA A 193 -15.42 -6.16 -2.67
N GLY A 194 -16.51 -6.04 -1.93
CA GLY A 194 -16.54 -5.44 -0.60
C GLY A 194 -16.52 -6.49 0.51
N VAL A 195 -16.00 -6.11 1.68
CA VAL A 195 -15.99 -6.89 2.92
C VAL A 195 -16.34 -5.97 4.10
N PRO A 196 -16.71 -6.50 5.28
CA PRO A 196 -16.91 -5.68 6.46
C PRO A 196 -15.64 -4.88 6.83
N PRO A 197 -15.74 -3.57 7.17
CA PRO A 197 -14.57 -2.73 7.45
C PRO A 197 -13.65 -3.26 8.56
N ARG A 198 -14.24 -3.80 9.63
CA ARG A 198 -13.50 -4.36 10.80
C ARG A 198 -12.52 -5.49 10.48
N ILE A 199 -12.62 -6.12 9.30
CA ILE A 199 -11.77 -7.22 8.83
C ILE A 199 -11.27 -6.98 7.40
N MET A 200 -11.03 -5.72 7.03
CA MET A 200 -10.73 -5.30 5.66
C MET A 200 -9.60 -6.09 4.98
N GLY A 201 -8.63 -6.62 5.74
CA GLY A 201 -7.50 -7.40 5.23
C GLY A 201 -7.91 -8.68 4.47
N ILE A 202 -9.15 -9.16 4.62
CA ILE A 202 -9.68 -10.32 3.88
C ILE A 202 -10.22 -9.96 2.49
N GLY A 203 -10.28 -8.67 2.14
CA GLY A 203 -10.76 -8.16 0.86
C GLY A 203 -10.26 -8.91 -0.39
N PRO A 204 -8.99 -9.38 -0.46
CA PRO A 204 -8.51 -10.17 -1.58
C PRO A 204 -9.29 -11.48 -1.82
N VAL A 205 -9.82 -12.13 -0.78
CA VAL A 205 -10.49 -13.44 -0.92
C VAL A 205 -11.70 -13.39 -1.86
N PRO A 206 -12.74 -12.55 -1.62
CA PRO A 206 -13.87 -12.47 -2.54
C PRO A 206 -13.50 -11.84 -3.89
N ALA A 207 -12.54 -10.90 -3.93
CA ALA A 207 -12.11 -10.27 -5.17
C ALA A 207 -11.45 -11.29 -6.12
N THR A 208 -10.53 -12.11 -5.61
CA THR A 208 -9.88 -13.19 -6.38
C THR A 208 -10.88 -14.26 -6.79
N ARG A 209 -11.78 -14.69 -5.89
CA ARG A 209 -12.84 -15.65 -6.25
C ARG A 209 -13.74 -15.14 -7.37
N LYS A 210 -14.07 -13.85 -7.38
CA LYS A 210 -14.89 -13.24 -8.44
C LYS A 210 -14.14 -13.14 -9.77
N LEU A 211 -12.83 -12.94 -9.74
CA LEU A 211 -12.00 -12.84 -10.95
C LEU A 211 -11.76 -14.20 -11.62
N LEU A 212 -11.62 -15.27 -10.82
CA LEU A 212 -11.25 -16.61 -11.30
C LEU A 212 -12.45 -17.53 -11.59
N ARG A 213 -13.67 -17.08 -11.29
CA ARG A 213 -14.91 -17.76 -11.70
C ARG A 213 -15.25 -17.37 -13.13
#